data_AF-A0A162G8A2-F1
#
_entry.id   AF-A0A162G8A2-F1
#
_cell.length_a   1.000
_cell.length_b   1.000
_cell.length_c   1.000
_cell.angle_alpha   90.00
_cell.angle_beta   90.00
_cell.angle_gamma   90.00
#
_symmetry.space_group_name_H-M   'P 1'
#
loop_
_entity.id
_entity.type
_entity.pdbx_description
1 polymer ?
#
loop_
_entity_poly.entity_id
_entity_poly.type
_entity_poly.pdbx_seq_one_letter_code
_entity_poly.pdbx_strand_id
1 'polypeptide(L)'
;MRNALLFQCLLDLGPRVQELLNAKIRDFNPFQATIFIRALKGSRDREIPMAIGLARAVRKFVLDWFGVKDWHLLDPDAKIFNLSYDRAYQIWQFYTPNKEKTMHCLRHTFATNLYRKTKDIKLVQIALGHKNILNTQVYVDFVYAQDSMRALMYGNG
;
A
#
# COMPACT_ATOMS: atom_id res chain seq x y z
N MET A 1 10.70 -4.66 13.35
CA MET A 1 9.95 -5.53 12.41
C MET A 1 8.58 -4.95 12.02
N ARG A 2 7.65 -4.68 12.96
CA ARG A 2 6.30 -4.12 12.66
C ARG A 2 6.29 -2.91 11.71
N ASN A 3 7.07 -1.87 12.02
CA ASN A 3 7.01 -0.60 11.28
C ASN A 3 7.49 -0.76 9.83
N ALA A 4 8.55 -1.53 9.62
CA ALA A 4 9.05 -1.83 8.28
C ALA A 4 8.00 -2.59 7.46
N LEU A 5 7.31 -3.55 8.08
CA LEU A 5 6.25 -4.32 7.42
C LEU A 5 5.04 -3.45 7.06
N LEU A 6 4.65 -2.51 7.93
CA LEU A 6 3.62 -1.52 7.63
C LEU A 6 3.99 -0.71 6.38
N PHE A 7 5.21 -0.16 6.32
CA PHE A 7 5.65 0.63 5.17
C PHE A 7 5.80 -0.20 3.90
N GLN A 8 6.26 -1.45 4.01
CA GLN A 8 6.31 -2.37 2.87
C GLN A 8 4.91 -2.63 2.30
N CYS A 9 3.92 -2.89 3.16
CA CYS A 9 2.53 -3.03 2.72
C CYS A 9 1.99 -1.75 2.05
N LEU A 10 2.33 -0.56 2.56
CA LEU A 10 1.93 0.70 1.92
C LEU A 10 2.55 0.87 0.52
N LEU A 11 3.82 0.48 0.37
CA LEU A 11 4.55 0.55 -0.90
C LEU A 11 4.08 -0.48 -1.93
N ASP A 12 3.79 -1.70 -1.49
CA ASP A 12 3.50 -2.81 -2.41
C ASP A 12 2.02 -2.95 -2.74
N LEU A 13 1.13 -2.43 -1.89
CA LEU A 13 -0.33 -2.61 -2.02
C LEU A 13 -1.05 -1.29 -2.31
N GLY A 14 -0.41 -0.14 -2.06
CA GLY A 14 -0.96 1.18 -2.33
C GLY A 14 -2.23 1.63 -1.56
N PRO A 15 -2.63 1.08 -0.39
CA PRO A 15 -3.74 1.66 0.36
C PRO A 15 -3.37 3.03 0.93
N ARG A 16 -4.38 3.82 1.32
CA ARG A 16 -4.11 4.95 2.20
C ARG A 16 -3.65 4.42 3.56
N VAL A 17 -2.79 5.16 4.25
CA VAL A 17 -2.28 4.75 5.58
C VAL A 17 -3.41 4.40 6.54
N GLN A 18 -4.42 5.26 6.61
CA GLN A 18 -5.56 5.05 7.50
C GLN A 18 -6.41 3.84 7.11
N GLU A 19 -6.49 3.47 5.82
CA GLU A 19 -7.14 2.23 5.37
C GLU A 19 -6.40 1.01 5.94
N LEU A 20 -5.06 0.99 5.80
CA LEU A 20 -4.24 -0.12 6.28
C LEU A 20 -4.18 -0.21 7.82
N LEU A 21 -4.13 0.93 8.52
CA LEU A 21 -4.19 0.98 9.98
C LEU A 21 -5.57 0.58 10.54
N ASN A 22 -6.60 0.56 9.71
CA ASN A 22 -7.93 0.08 10.07
C ASN A 22 -8.20 -1.35 9.61
N ALA A 23 -7.29 -1.96 8.83
CA ALA A 23 -7.43 -3.33 8.37
C ALA A 23 -7.41 -4.31 9.56
N LYS A 24 -8.39 -5.19 9.58
CA LYS A 24 -8.59 -6.19 10.63
C LYS A 24 -8.11 -7.56 10.18
N ILE A 25 -7.95 -8.48 11.12
CA ILE A 25 -7.52 -9.86 10.85
C ILE A 25 -8.45 -10.53 9.83
N ARG A 26 -9.77 -10.33 9.93
CA ARG A 26 -10.75 -10.83 8.96
C ARG A 26 -10.60 -10.31 7.53
N ASP A 27 -9.91 -9.18 7.37
CA ASP A 27 -9.72 -8.56 6.06
C ASP A 27 -8.50 -9.15 5.33
N PHE A 28 -7.65 -9.93 6.01
CA PHE A 28 -6.46 -10.52 5.40
C PHE A 28 -6.58 -12.05 5.29
N ASN A 29 -6.43 -12.56 4.08
CA ASN A 29 -6.38 -13.98 3.80
C ASN A 29 -4.92 -14.43 3.55
N PRO A 30 -4.24 -15.01 4.54
CA PRO A 30 -2.85 -15.45 4.38
C PRO A 30 -2.70 -16.66 3.45
N PHE A 31 -3.77 -17.41 3.19
CA PHE A 31 -3.73 -18.63 2.37
C PHE A 31 -3.89 -18.31 0.88
N GLN A 32 -4.70 -17.30 0.55
CA GLN A 32 -4.83 -16.77 -0.81
C GLN A 32 -3.86 -15.61 -1.10
N ALA A 33 -3.11 -15.17 -0.08
CA ALA A 33 -2.23 -14.00 -0.16
C ALA A 33 -2.97 -12.74 -0.66
N THR A 34 -4.15 -12.47 -0.11
CA THR A 34 -4.94 -11.28 -0.45
C THR A 34 -5.29 -10.47 0.80
N ILE A 35 -5.52 -9.18 0.62
CA ILE A 35 -6.07 -8.31 1.65
C ILE A 35 -7.24 -7.49 1.09
N PHE A 36 -8.35 -7.47 1.81
CA PHE A 36 -9.52 -6.66 1.53
C PHE A 36 -9.37 -5.27 2.16
N ILE A 37 -9.21 -4.25 1.33
CA ILE A 37 -9.11 -2.87 1.78
C ILE A 37 -10.49 -2.24 1.82
N ARG A 38 -11.00 -2.04 3.04
CA ARG A 38 -12.21 -1.26 3.30
C ARG A 38 -11.94 0.22 3.06
N ALA A 39 -12.72 0.82 2.17
CA ALA A 39 -12.50 2.17 1.73
C ALA A 39 -12.90 3.22 2.77
N LEU A 40 -12.12 4.29 2.80
CA LEU A 40 -12.54 5.54 3.44
C LEU A 40 -13.55 6.28 2.55
N LYS A 41 -14.21 7.29 3.14
CA LYS A 41 -15.16 8.17 2.43
C LYS A 41 -14.55 8.65 1.10
N GLY A 42 -15.31 8.48 0.02
CA GLY A 42 -14.90 8.86 -1.32
C GLY A 42 -14.09 7.82 -2.10
N SER A 43 -13.88 6.61 -1.56
CA SER A 43 -13.22 5.50 -2.28
C SER A 43 -14.10 4.26 -2.38
N ARG A 44 -13.61 3.22 -3.08
CA ARG A 44 -14.30 1.94 -3.22
C ARG A 44 -13.51 0.83 -2.54
N ASP A 45 -14.24 -0.07 -1.88
CA ASP A 45 -13.70 -1.31 -1.35
C ASP A 45 -13.05 -2.10 -2.49
N ARG A 46 -11.98 -2.81 -2.15
CA ARG A 46 -11.22 -3.60 -3.12
C ARG A 46 -10.42 -4.69 -2.43
N GLU A 47 -10.27 -5.80 -3.11
CA GLU A 47 -9.30 -6.82 -2.74
C GLU A 47 -8.00 -6.57 -3.50
N ILE A 48 -6.87 -6.71 -2.81
CA ILE A 48 -5.53 -6.52 -3.37
C ILE A 48 -4.75 -7.81 -3.20
N PRO A 49 -4.26 -8.45 -4.28
CA PRO A 49 -3.34 -9.55 -4.18
C PRO A 49 -1.98 -9.08 -3.69
N MET A 50 -1.34 -9.92 -2.88
CA MET A 50 -0.05 -9.65 -2.25
C MET A 50 0.99 -10.64 -2.77
N ALA A 51 2.26 -10.22 -2.78
CA ALA A 51 3.34 -11.17 -2.95
C ALA A 51 3.30 -12.21 -1.82
N ILE A 52 3.46 -13.49 -2.14
CA ILE A 52 3.38 -14.60 -1.18
C ILE A 52 4.36 -14.38 -0.01
N GLY A 53 5.57 -13.87 -0.28
CA GLY A 53 6.55 -13.53 0.74
C GLY A 53 6.06 -12.47 1.73
N LEU A 54 5.38 -11.42 1.22
CA LEU A 54 4.80 -10.38 2.06
C LEU A 54 3.64 -10.92 2.91
N ALA A 55 2.75 -11.72 2.32
CA ALA A 55 1.66 -12.36 3.04
C ALA A 55 2.17 -13.28 4.18
N ARG A 56 3.22 -14.07 3.92
CA ARG A 56 3.88 -14.88 4.96
C ARG A 56 4.49 -14.01 6.06
N ALA A 57 5.13 -12.91 5.71
CA ALA A 57 5.71 -11.99 6.69
C ALA A 57 4.64 -11.33 7.57
N VAL A 58 3.52 -10.90 6.99
CA VAL A 58 2.35 -10.36 7.72
C VAL A 58 1.75 -11.42 8.63
N ARG A 59 1.49 -12.62 8.12
CA ARG A 59 0.96 -13.72 8.92
C ARG A 59 1.86 -14.01 10.12
N LYS A 60 3.17 -14.16 9.90
CA LYS A 60 4.14 -14.44 10.97
C LYS A 60 4.13 -13.31 12.00
N PHE A 61 4.20 -12.06 11.55
CA PHE A 61 4.17 -10.89 12.43
C PHE A 61 2.93 -10.88 13.33
N VAL A 62 1.74 -11.13 12.77
CA VAL A 62 0.48 -11.15 13.54
C VAL A 62 0.48 -12.27 14.56
N LEU A 63 0.85 -13.50 14.15
CA LEU A 63 0.93 -14.64 15.08
C LEU A 63 1.89 -14.37 16.24
N ASP A 64 3.08 -13.84 15.94
CA ASP A 64 4.07 -13.47 16.95
C ASP A 64 3.54 -12.36 17.87
N TRP A 65 2.86 -11.35 17.32
CA TRP A 65 2.36 -10.19 18.06
C TRP A 65 1.27 -10.57 19.06
N PHE A 66 0.36 -11.47 18.68
CA PHE A 66 -0.71 -11.97 19.55
C PHE A 66 -0.30 -13.19 20.38
N GLY A 67 0.90 -13.74 20.16
CA GLY A 67 1.40 -14.88 20.93
C GLY A 67 0.67 -16.20 20.65
N VAL A 68 0.08 -16.35 19.46
CA VAL A 68 -0.67 -17.56 19.06
C VAL A 68 0.04 -18.31 17.94
N LYS A 69 -0.15 -19.63 17.88
CA LYS A 69 0.48 -20.48 16.84
C LYS A 69 -0.42 -20.74 15.64
N ASP A 70 -1.73 -20.56 15.79
CA ASP A 70 -2.73 -20.81 14.76
C ASP A 70 -3.48 -19.51 14.43
N TRP A 71 -3.67 -19.28 13.13
CA TRP A 71 -4.39 -18.12 12.59
C TRP A 71 -5.86 -18.11 13.02
N HIS A 72 -6.47 -19.29 13.16
CA HIS A 72 -7.88 -19.42 13.51
C HIS A 72 -8.20 -19.05 14.97
N LEU A 73 -7.18 -18.88 15.82
CA LEU A 73 -7.33 -18.45 17.22
C LEU A 73 -7.35 -16.93 17.39
N LEU A 74 -7.09 -16.17 16.32
CA LEU A 74 -7.06 -14.71 16.35
C LEU A 74 -8.47 -14.13 16.37
N ASP A 75 -8.66 -13.05 17.13
CA ASP A 75 -9.89 -12.24 17.06
C ASP A 75 -10.03 -11.63 15.65
N PRO A 76 -11.07 -11.99 14.87
CA PRO A 76 -11.27 -11.46 13.51
C PRO A 76 -11.41 -9.93 13.47
N ASP A 77 -11.83 -9.30 14.58
CA ASP A 77 -12.03 -7.87 14.71
C ASP A 77 -10.80 -7.09 15.19
N ALA A 78 -9.73 -7.79 15.61
CA ALA A 78 -8.47 -7.17 15.97
C ALA A 78 -7.78 -6.55 14.74
N LYS A 79 -7.05 -5.44 14.95
CA LYS A 79 -6.29 -4.76 13.91
C LYS A 79 -5.00 -5.52 13.59
N ILE A 80 -4.66 -5.63 12.30
CA ILE A 80 -3.38 -6.20 11.86
C ILE A 80 -2.22 -5.35 12.40
N PHE A 81 -2.32 -4.03 12.22
CA PHE A 81 -1.36 -3.07 12.75
C PHE A 81 -2.01 -2.22 13.85
N ASN A 82 -1.76 -2.58 15.10
CA ASN A 82 -2.21 -1.77 16.25
C ASN A 82 -1.30 -0.53 16.44
N LEU A 83 -1.53 0.49 15.60
CA LEU A 83 -0.76 1.74 15.61
C LEU A 83 -1.68 2.93 15.26
N SER A 84 -1.54 4.05 15.97
CA SER A 84 -2.23 5.29 15.61
C SER A 84 -1.60 5.92 14.38
N TYR A 85 -2.38 6.75 13.66
CA TYR A 85 -1.88 7.50 12.53
C TYR A 85 -0.72 8.42 12.93
N ASP A 86 -0.86 9.15 14.03
CA ASP A 86 0.18 10.08 14.51
C ASP A 86 1.48 9.35 14.85
N ARG A 87 1.38 8.15 15.44
CA ARG A 87 2.57 7.36 15.72
C ARG A 87 3.22 6.85 14.43
N ALA A 88 2.44 6.39 13.47
CA ALA A 88 2.95 6.02 12.14
C ALA A 88 3.64 7.21 11.46
N TYR A 89 3.05 8.40 11.57
CA TYR A 89 3.60 9.64 11.03
C TYR A 89 4.90 10.06 11.71
N GLN A 90 4.99 9.98 13.04
CA GLN A 90 6.24 10.25 13.78
C GLN A 90 7.35 9.28 13.37
N ILE A 91 7.03 7.99 13.24
CA ILE A 91 7.98 6.97 12.77
C ILE A 91 8.42 7.30 11.34
N TRP A 92 7.50 7.64 10.45
CA TRP A 92 7.82 8.08 9.09
C TRP A 92 8.76 9.28 9.10
N GLN A 93 8.44 10.31 9.90
CA GLN A 93 9.26 11.50 10.06
C GLN A 93 10.65 11.21 10.61
N PHE A 94 10.81 10.15 11.42
CA PHE A 94 12.13 9.74 11.91
C PHE A 94 13.01 9.19 10.77
N TYR A 95 12.47 8.34 9.89
CA TYR A 95 13.23 7.66 8.84
C TYR A 95 13.30 8.42 7.50
N THR A 96 12.36 9.33 7.23
CA THR A 96 12.36 10.09 5.97
C THR A 96 13.45 11.16 5.98
N PRO A 97 14.32 11.21 4.95
CA PRO A 97 15.30 12.28 4.82
C PRO A 97 14.64 13.62 4.49
N ASN A 98 13.55 13.60 3.71
CA ASN A 98 12.77 14.79 3.38
C ASN A 98 11.53 14.88 4.29
N LYS A 99 11.53 15.86 5.20
CA LYS A 99 10.47 16.07 6.20
C LYS A 99 9.17 16.65 5.62
N GLU A 100 9.21 17.25 4.44
CA GLU A 100 8.04 17.76 3.73
C GLU A 100 7.22 16.63 3.09
N LYS A 101 7.84 15.48 2.84
CA LYS A 101 7.12 14.32 2.27
C LYS A 101 6.29 13.63 3.34
N THR A 102 5.01 13.44 3.04
CA THR A 102 4.09 12.65 3.86
C THR A 102 4.04 11.21 3.37
N MET A 103 3.48 10.30 4.19
CA MET A 103 3.31 8.88 3.82
C MET A 103 2.47 8.66 2.56
N HIS A 104 1.72 9.67 2.07
CA HIS A 104 1.05 9.60 0.77
C HIS A 104 2.02 9.31 -0.38
N CYS A 105 3.30 9.71 -0.26
CA CYS A 105 4.30 9.42 -1.28
C CYS A 105 4.47 7.90 -1.54
N LEU A 106 4.26 7.04 -0.54
CA LEU A 106 4.34 5.59 -0.70
C LEU A 106 3.27 5.07 -1.66
N ARG A 107 2.05 5.60 -1.52
CA ARG A 107 0.94 5.32 -2.44
C ARG A 107 1.22 5.86 -3.84
N HIS A 108 1.83 7.05 -3.94
CA HIS A 108 2.23 7.57 -5.24
C HIS A 108 3.27 6.67 -5.91
N THR A 109 4.27 6.20 -5.17
CA THR A 109 5.28 5.27 -5.67
C THR A 109 4.64 3.96 -6.15
N PHE A 110 3.71 3.38 -5.39
CA PHE A 110 2.93 2.21 -5.82
C PHE A 110 2.24 2.46 -7.17
N ALA A 111 1.46 3.54 -7.27
CA ALA A 111 0.67 3.86 -8.44
C ALA A 111 1.53 4.08 -9.70
N THR A 112 2.60 4.86 -9.55
CA THR A 112 3.59 5.13 -10.60
C THR A 112 4.25 3.83 -11.07
N ASN A 113 4.66 2.96 -10.15
CA ASN A 113 5.29 1.68 -10.49
C ASN A 113 4.31 0.74 -11.19
N LEU A 114 3.07 0.67 -10.71
CA LEU A 114 2.02 -0.14 -11.32
C LEU A 114 1.72 0.34 -12.75
N TYR A 115 1.56 1.65 -12.94
CA TYR A 115 1.34 2.23 -14.26
C TYR A 115 2.53 2.00 -15.20
N ARG A 116 3.78 2.17 -14.71
CA ARG A 116 4.97 1.91 -15.52
C ARG A 116 5.03 0.48 -16.06
N LYS A 117 4.66 -0.50 -15.24
CA LYS A 117 4.70 -1.92 -15.60
C LYS A 117 3.57 -2.34 -16.53
N THR A 118 2.39 -1.75 -16.37
CA THR A 118 1.16 -2.24 -17.01
C THR A 118 0.67 -1.34 -18.13
N LYS A 119 1.04 -0.05 -18.07
CA LYS A 119 0.52 1.04 -18.90
C LYS A 119 -1.02 1.11 -18.90
N ASP A 120 -1.66 0.55 -17.88
CA ASP A 120 -3.11 0.48 -17.72
C ASP A 120 -3.58 1.39 -16.59
N ILE A 121 -4.17 2.54 -16.94
CA ILE A 121 -4.71 3.50 -15.97
C ILE A 121 -5.94 2.94 -15.23
N LYS A 122 -6.71 2.04 -15.86
CA LYS A 122 -7.91 1.46 -15.25
C LYS A 122 -7.53 0.50 -14.13
N LEU A 123 -6.49 -0.29 -14.34
CA LEU A 123 -5.92 -1.15 -13.31
C LEU A 123 -5.42 -0.32 -12.12
N VAL A 124 -4.72 0.78 -12.36
CA VAL A 124 -4.26 1.69 -11.28
C VAL A 124 -5.45 2.30 -10.54
N GLN A 125 -6.49 2.74 -11.26
CA GLN A 125 -7.71 3.28 -10.65
C GLN A 125 -8.36 2.28 -9.69
N ILE A 126 -8.51 1.02 -10.13
CA ILE A 126 -9.11 -0.06 -9.34
C ILE A 126 -8.23 -0.40 -8.15
N ALA A 127 -6.92 -0.58 -8.35
CA ALA A 127 -5.96 -0.90 -7.28
C ALA A 127 -5.88 0.18 -6.20
N LEU A 128 -6.11 1.44 -6.57
CA LEU A 128 -6.18 2.56 -5.63
C LEU A 128 -7.58 2.79 -5.04
N GLY A 129 -8.63 2.19 -5.59
CA GLY A 129 -10.02 2.40 -5.17
C GLY A 129 -10.56 3.79 -5.49
N HIS A 130 -10.03 4.44 -6.53
CA HIS A 130 -10.43 5.79 -6.93
C HIS A 130 -11.80 5.81 -7.61
N LYS A 131 -12.76 6.56 -7.05
CA LYS A 131 -14.07 6.75 -7.69
C LYS A 131 -13.99 7.58 -8.98
N ASN A 132 -13.12 8.60 -8.99
CA ASN A 132 -12.89 9.47 -10.14
C ASN A 132 -11.56 9.11 -10.81
N ILE A 133 -11.59 8.91 -12.12
CA ILE A 133 -10.40 8.62 -12.93
C ILE A 133 -9.39 9.79 -12.93
N LEU A 134 -9.86 11.04 -12.78
CA LEU A 134 -9.02 12.23 -12.74
C LEU A 134 -7.97 12.16 -11.60
N ASN A 135 -8.32 11.55 -10.46
CA ASN A 135 -7.38 11.33 -9.35
C ASN A 135 -6.25 10.35 -9.68
N THR A 136 -6.37 9.63 -10.80
CA THR A 136 -5.41 8.65 -11.30
C THR A 136 -4.58 9.23 -12.45
N GLN A 137 -5.10 10.25 -13.16
CA GLN A 137 -4.44 10.88 -14.30
C GLN A 137 -3.08 11.49 -13.92
N VAL A 138 -2.97 12.04 -12.71
CA VAL A 138 -1.72 12.60 -12.17
C VAL A 138 -0.53 11.63 -12.27
N TYR A 139 -0.76 10.31 -12.16
CA TYR A 139 0.30 9.30 -12.27
C TYR A 139 0.75 9.09 -13.70
N VAL A 140 -0.18 9.17 -14.65
CA VAL A 140 0.10 9.07 -16.08
C VAL A 140 0.95 10.24 -16.51
N ASP A 141 0.53 11.46 -16.16
CA ASP A 141 1.22 12.69 -16.53
C ASP A 141 2.65 12.71 -15.98
N PHE A 142 2.84 12.26 -14.74
CA PHE A 142 4.15 12.14 -14.12
C PHE A 142 5.06 11.13 -14.84
N VAL A 143 4.54 9.94 -15.18
CA VAL A 143 5.33 8.93 -15.91
C VAL A 143 5.65 9.39 -17.32
N TYR A 144 4.69 10.00 -18.01
CA TYR A 144 4.89 10.53 -19.35
C TYR A 144 5.98 11.60 -19.38
N ALA A 145 5.93 12.56 -18.44
CA ALA A 145 6.95 13.59 -18.33
C ALA A 145 8.35 12.99 -18.08
N GLN A 146 8.47 12.04 -17.15
CA GLN A 146 9.75 11.38 -16.87
C GLN A 146 10.29 10.56 -18.04
N ASP A 147 9.43 9.78 -18.69
CA ASP A 147 9.83 8.93 -19.83
C ASP A 147 10.25 9.83 -21.02
N SER A 148 9.53 10.92 -21.28
CA SER A 148 9.86 11.90 -22.33
C SER A 148 11.19 12.62 -22.05
N MET A 149 11.41 13.06 -20.81
CA MET A 149 12.70 13.68 -20.42
C MET A 149 13.86 12.69 -20.58
N ARG A 150 13.68 11.42 -20.21
CA ARG A 150 14.72 10.40 -20.40
C ARG A 150 15.00 10.15 -21.88
N ALA A 151 13.98 10.09 -22.71
CA ALA A 151 14.15 9.95 -24.15
C ALA A 151 14.92 11.13 -24.75
N LEU A 152 14.66 12.37 -24.30
CA LEU A 152 15.42 13.54 -24.76
C LEU A 152 16.87 13.56 -24.26
N MET A 153 17.11 13.14 -23.01
CA MET A 153 18.44 13.20 -22.39
C MET A 153 19.36 12.05 -22.81
N TYR A 154 18.79 10.87 -23.13
CA TYR A 154 19.54 9.64 -23.37
C TYR A 154 19.22 8.97 -24.71
N GLY A 155 18.18 9.42 -25.43
CA GLY A 155 17.76 8.88 -26.72
C GLY A 155 18.35 9.67 -27.88
N ASN A 156 19.65 9.51 -28.09
CA ASN A 156 20.32 9.65 -29.39
C ASN A 156 21.50 8.67 -29.38
N GLY A 157 21.28 7.50 -29.97
CA GLY A 157 22.22 6.38 -30.09
C GLY A 157 21.54 5.21 -30.78
#